data_AF-A0A6B2NJR1-F1
#
_entry.id   AF-A0A6B2NJR1-F1
#
_cell.length_a   1.000
_cell.length_b   1.000
_cell.length_c   1.000
_cell.angle_alpha   90.00
_cell.angle_beta   90.00
_cell.angle_gamma   90.00
#
_symmetry.space_group_name_H-M   'P 1'
#
loop_
_entity.id
_entity.type
_entity.pdbx_description
1 polymer ?
#
loop_
_entity_poly.entity_id
_entity_poly.type
_entity_poly.pdbx_seq_one_letter_code
_entity_poly.pdbx_strand_id
1 'polypeptide(L)'
;MSYNPEKTLWQEVLLRQVEDALHGPTGVSGQHNRIAKVRSARTFLTTPNDSLVTVCSLAGLDHEAVISRMRKQIANAPSPEDLTTKPRAHRASFTARPEKPKATLTKYVDRLLTFDDTTLTMQQWADRTGLTVTQIASRLRQHWTIERALTQPMRKRNRGWGATGAASGTDAPGLGSDFRPLEGTGAGRSAQDRPNLSFSERVLN
;
A
#
# COMPACT_ATOMS: atom_id res chain seq x y z
N MET A 1 -31.16 -15.90 17.22
CA MET A 1 -30.03 -16.59 16.55
C MET A 1 -28.80 -16.45 17.44
N SER A 2 -28.29 -17.54 18.00
CA SER A 2 -27.11 -17.51 18.88
C SER A 2 -25.85 -17.32 18.03
N TYR A 3 -25.11 -16.23 18.26
CA TYR A 3 -23.81 -16.01 17.64
C TYR A 3 -22.82 -17.04 18.20
N ASN A 4 -22.24 -17.87 17.34
CA ASN A 4 -21.18 -18.81 17.72
C ASN A 4 -19.85 -18.29 17.14
N PRO A 5 -18.98 -17.67 17.95
CA PRO A 5 -17.71 -17.11 17.48
C PRO A 5 -16.76 -18.16 16.92
N GLU A 6 -16.79 -19.40 17.43
CA GLU A 6 -15.94 -20.48 16.95
C GLU A 6 -16.34 -20.92 15.54
N LYS A 7 -17.66 -21.05 15.30
CA LYS A 7 -18.17 -21.35 13.96
C LYS A 7 -17.74 -20.29 12.95
N THR A 8 -17.85 -19.01 13.33
CA THR A 8 -17.39 -17.88 12.49
C THR A 8 -15.90 -17.98 12.20
N LEU A 9 -15.08 -18.29 13.21
CA LEU A 9 -13.64 -18.47 13.02
C LEU A 9 -13.33 -19.56 11.98
N TRP A 10 -13.96 -20.72 12.09
CA TRP A 10 -13.74 -21.82 11.14
C TRP A 10 -14.24 -21.53 9.73
N GLN A 11 -15.31 -20.73 9.61
CA GLN A 11 -15.76 -20.21 8.32
C GLN A 11 -14.72 -19.27 7.69
N GLU A 12 -14.13 -18.36 8.47
CA GLU A 12 -13.07 -17.47 7.99
C GLU A 12 -11.81 -18.25 7.56
N VAL A 13 -11.43 -19.30 8.30
CA VAL A 13 -10.32 -20.18 7.91
C VAL A 13 -10.59 -20.84 6.55
N LEU A 14 -11.80 -21.38 6.34
CA LEU A 14 -12.18 -21.95 5.05
C LEU A 14 -12.22 -20.92 3.93
N LEU A 15 -12.82 -19.75 4.18
CA LEU A 15 -12.86 -18.66 3.22
C LEU A 15 -11.46 -18.26 2.79
N ARG A 16 -10.53 -18.16 3.73
CA ARG A 16 -9.14 -17.84 3.42
C ARG A 16 -8.51 -18.90 2.51
N GLN A 17 -8.78 -20.18 2.77
CA GLN A 17 -8.25 -21.26 1.95
C GLN A 17 -8.84 -21.26 0.53
N VAL A 18 -10.13 -20.91 0.40
CA VAL A 18 -10.81 -20.73 -0.88
C VAL A 18 -10.22 -19.54 -1.65
N GLU A 19 -9.97 -18.42 -0.98
CA GLU A 19 -9.31 -17.26 -1.59
C GLU A 19 -7.93 -17.62 -2.15
N ASP A 20 -7.12 -18.32 -1.35
CA ASP A 20 -5.78 -18.73 -1.75
C ASP A 20 -5.83 -19.70 -2.95
N ALA A 21 -6.83 -20.59 -3.02
CA ALA A 21 -7.00 -21.54 -4.12
C ALA A 21 -7.46 -20.91 -5.45
N LEU A 22 -8.31 -19.87 -5.38
CA LEU A 22 -8.94 -19.24 -6.55
C LEU A 22 -8.21 -17.99 -7.04
N HIS A 23 -7.65 -17.19 -6.13
CA HIS A 23 -7.07 -15.88 -6.42
C HIS A 23 -5.58 -15.77 -6.08
N GLY A 24 -5.05 -16.76 -5.36
CA GLY A 24 -3.66 -16.78 -4.91
C GLY A 24 -3.43 -16.10 -3.56
N PRO A 25 -2.39 -16.53 -2.83
CA PRO A 25 -2.14 -16.11 -1.45
C PRO A 25 -1.65 -14.66 -1.36
N THR A 26 -2.04 -13.98 -0.28
CA THR A 26 -1.50 -12.65 0.07
C THR A 26 -0.41 -12.75 1.14
N GLY A 27 0.50 -11.79 1.14
CA GLY A 27 1.59 -11.72 2.13
C GLY A 27 2.72 -12.73 1.91
N VAL A 28 2.68 -13.52 0.82
CA VAL A 28 3.74 -14.48 0.48
C VAL A 28 4.67 -13.86 -0.56
N SER A 29 5.96 -13.76 -0.22
CA SER A 29 7.01 -13.32 -1.13
C SER A 29 7.49 -14.48 -2.01
N GLY A 30 7.86 -14.14 -3.25
CA GLY A 30 8.39 -15.09 -4.23
C GLY A 30 7.31 -15.87 -4.99
N GLN A 31 7.47 -15.96 -6.31
CA GLN A 31 6.51 -16.63 -7.19
C GLN A 31 6.39 -18.13 -6.86
N HIS A 32 7.52 -18.81 -6.64
CA HIS A 32 7.54 -20.24 -6.31
C HIS A 32 6.72 -20.58 -5.06
N ASN A 33 6.90 -19.82 -3.97
CA ASN A 33 6.16 -20.01 -2.73
C ASN A 33 4.65 -19.76 -2.93
N ARG A 34 4.29 -18.77 -3.74
CA ARG A 34 2.88 -18.50 -4.07
C ARG A 34 2.26 -19.66 -4.86
N ILE A 35 2.95 -20.19 -5.86
CA ILE A 35 2.50 -21.37 -6.63
C ILE A 35 2.29 -22.56 -5.70
N ALA A 36 3.27 -22.84 -4.83
CA ALA A 36 3.18 -23.95 -3.87
C ALA A 36 1.96 -23.80 -2.96
N LYS A 37 1.71 -22.60 -2.42
CA LYS A 37 0.55 -22.32 -1.56
C LYS A 37 -0.79 -22.45 -2.30
N VAL A 38 -0.90 -22.00 -3.55
CA VAL A 38 -2.10 -22.23 -4.38
C VAL A 38 -2.33 -23.73 -4.56
N ARG A 39 -1.29 -24.50 -4.89
CA ARG A 39 -1.39 -25.95 -5.06
C ARG A 39 -1.84 -26.62 -3.77
N SER A 40 -1.21 -26.31 -2.64
CA SER A 40 -1.61 -26.82 -1.33
C SER A 40 -3.08 -26.50 -1.00
N ALA A 41 -3.52 -25.26 -1.25
CA ALA A 41 -4.90 -24.83 -1.01
C ALA A 41 -5.90 -25.60 -1.87
N ARG A 42 -5.60 -25.79 -3.15
CA ARG A 42 -6.43 -26.58 -4.07
C ARG A 42 -6.52 -28.03 -3.60
N THR A 43 -5.39 -28.68 -3.34
CA THR A 43 -5.36 -30.07 -2.85
C THR A 43 -6.17 -30.24 -1.56
N PHE A 44 -6.00 -29.32 -0.60
CA PHE A 44 -6.73 -29.36 0.67
C PHE A 44 -8.25 -29.29 0.47
N LEU A 45 -8.73 -28.53 -0.52
CA LEU A 45 -10.16 -28.32 -0.77
C LEU A 45 -10.79 -29.33 -1.74
N THR A 46 -9.99 -30.14 -2.45
CA THR A 46 -10.51 -31.09 -3.46
C THR A 46 -10.33 -32.56 -3.09
N THR A 47 -9.48 -32.84 -2.10
CA THR A 47 -9.16 -34.21 -1.67
C THR A 47 -9.79 -34.47 -0.30
N PRO A 48 -10.56 -35.56 -0.13
CA PRO A 48 -11.06 -35.96 1.18
C PRO A 48 -9.89 -36.15 2.15
N ASN A 49 -9.91 -35.42 3.26
CA ASN A 49 -8.88 -35.45 4.30
C ASN A 49 -9.53 -35.20 5.66
N ASP A 50 -9.07 -35.89 6.70
CA ASP A 50 -9.61 -35.79 8.07
C ASP A 50 -9.60 -34.35 8.61
N SER A 51 -8.56 -33.57 8.25
CA SER A 51 -8.48 -32.16 8.64
C SER A 51 -9.59 -31.32 7.97
N LEU A 52 -9.93 -31.59 6.71
CA LEU A 52 -11.01 -30.89 6.02
C LEU A 52 -12.37 -31.26 6.63
N VAL A 53 -12.58 -32.55 6.92
CA VAL A 53 -13.80 -33.04 7.60
C VAL A 53 -13.99 -32.33 8.92
N THR A 54 -12.94 -32.26 9.73
CA THR A 54 -12.95 -31.59 11.04
C THR A 54 -13.29 -30.10 10.90
N VAL A 55 -12.61 -29.38 10.00
CA VAL A 55 -12.84 -27.95 9.79
C VAL A 55 -14.24 -27.66 9.28
N CYS A 56 -14.75 -28.45 8.33
CA CYS A 56 -16.10 -28.30 7.80
C CYS A 56 -17.17 -28.59 8.88
N SER A 57 -16.97 -29.62 9.70
CA SER A 57 -17.86 -29.93 10.82
C SER A 57 -17.95 -28.76 11.81
N LEU A 58 -16.81 -28.19 12.21
CA LEU A 58 -16.75 -27.03 13.12
C LEU A 58 -17.34 -25.75 12.49
N ALA A 59 -17.21 -25.59 11.16
CA ALA A 59 -17.86 -24.51 10.41
C ALA A 59 -19.36 -24.72 10.17
N GLY A 60 -19.90 -25.90 10.52
CA GLY A 60 -21.29 -26.30 10.26
C GLY A 60 -21.60 -26.44 8.77
N LEU A 61 -20.66 -26.99 8.00
CA LEU A 61 -20.74 -27.21 6.56
C LEU A 61 -20.55 -28.70 6.24
N ASP A 62 -21.21 -29.17 5.18
CA ASP A 62 -20.97 -30.50 4.64
C ASP A 62 -19.70 -30.50 3.77
N HIS A 63 -18.72 -31.31 4.16
CA HIS A 63 -17.43 -31.42 3.49
C HIS A 63 -17.54 -31.97 2.05
N GLU A 64 -18.45 -32.90 1.78
CA GLU A 64 -18.64 -33.45 0.43
C GLU A 64 -19.20 -32.40 -0.53
N ALA A 65 -20.19 -31.63 -0.06
CA ALA A 65 -20.71 -30.49 -0.81
C ALA A 65 -19.62 -29.43 -1.09
N VAL A 66 -18.74 -29.16 -0.11
CA VAL A 66 -17.59 -28.25 -0.29
C VAL A 66 -16.63 -28.78 -1.35
N ILE A 67 -16.20 -30.04 -1.25
CA ILE A 67 -15.30 -30.67 -2.23
C ILE A 67 -15.89 -30.61 -3.64
N SER A 68 -17.14 -31.02 -3.79
CA SER A 68 -17.85 -31.03 -5.08
C SER A 68 -17.91 -29.63 -5.70
N ARG A 69 -18.24 -28.61 -4.90
CA ARG A 69 -18.27 -27.21 -5.36
C ARG A 69 -16.89 -26.69 -5.71
N MET A 70 -15.88 -26.98 -4.89
CA MET A 70 -14.52 -26.51 -5.09
C MET A 70 -13.88 -27.11 -6.33
N ARG A 71 -14.13 -28.41 -6.62
CA ARG A 71 -13.70 -29.04 -7.88
C ARG A 71 -14.25 -28.30 -9.10
N LYS A 72 -15.54 -27.93 -9.09
CA LYS A 72 -16.17 -27.15 -10.17
C LYS A 72 -15.57 -25.75 -10.29
N GLN A 73 -15.31 -25.07 -9.18
CA GLN A 73 -14.73 -23.71 -9.20
C GLN A 73 -13.28 -23.71 -9.67
N ILE A 74 -12.48 -24.69 -9.24
CA ILE A 74 -11.07 -24.83 -9.64
C ILE A 74 -10.95 -25.19 -11.12
N ALA A 75 -11.87 -25.99 -11.67
CA ALA A 75 -11.90 -26.29 -13.10
C ALA A 75 -12.10 -25.04 -13.98
N ASN A 76 -12.79 -24.02 -13.47
CA ASN A 76 -13.00 -22.74 -14.15
C ASN A 76 -11.92 -21.69 -13.79
N ALA A 77 -11.03 -21.98 -12.84
CA ALA A 77 -10.03 -21.05 -12.36
C ALA A 77 -8.74 -21.12 -13.19
N PRO A 78 -7.97 -20.02 -13.31
CA PRO A 78 -6.67 -20.02 -14.00
C PRO A 78 -5.68 -21.02 -13.39
N SER A 79 -4.63 -21.36 -14.15
CA SER A 79 -3.53 -22.19 -13.63
C SER A 79 -2.86 -21.52 -12.42
N PRO A 80 -2.32 -22.26 -11.44
CA PRO A 80 -1.55 -21.67 -10.34
C PRO A 80 -0.41 -20.77 -10.80
N GLU A 81 0.17 -21.06 -11.97
CA GLU A 81 1.21 -20.24 -12.58
C GLU A 81 0.65 -18.88 -13.02
N ASP A 82 -0.48 -18.87 -13.73
CA ASP A 82 -1.16 -17.65 -14.19
C ASP A 82 -1.63 -16.74 -13.04
N LEU A 83 -2.02 -17.34 -11.90
CA LEU A 83 -2.41 -16.60 -10.70
C LEU A 83 -1.24 -15.86 -10.04
N THR A 84 -0.01 -16.26 -10.34
CA THR A 84 1.20 -15.70 -9.70
C THR A 84 2.01 -14.77 -10.61
N THR A 85 1.86 -14.91 -11.93
CA THR A 85 2.51 -14.02 -12.92
C THR A 85 1.88 -12.63 -12.94
N LYS A 86 0.57 -12.52 -12.69
CA LYS A 86 -0.10 -11.23 -12.58
C LYS A 86 0.13 -10.66 -11.17
N PRO A 87 0.80 -9.49 -11.01
CA PRO A 87 0.74 -8.77 -9.75
C PRO A 87 -0.74 -8.54 -9.46
N ARG A 88 -1.19 -9.00 -8.28
CA ARG A 88 -2.59 -8.82 -7.87
C ARG A 88 -2.86 -7.33 -7.96
N ALA A 89 -3.75 -6.93 -8.86
CA ALA A 89 -4.16 -5.54 -9.01
C ALA A 89 -4.47 -5.04 -7.60
N HIS A 90 -3.68 -4.06 -7.13
CA HIS A 90 -3.73 -3.63 -5.74
C HIS A 90 -5.18 -3.27 -5.42
N ARG A 91 -5.70 -3.52 -4.21
CA ARG A 91 -7.08 -3.13 -3.87
C ARG A 91 -7.35 -1.65 -4.18
N ALA A 92 -6.29 -0.82 -4.07
CA ALA A 92 -6.28 0.58 -4.49
C ALA A 92 -6.54 0.79 -6.00
N SER A 93 -6.13 -0.13 -6.88
CA SER A 93 -6.34 -0.06 -8.32
C SER A 93 -7.78 -0.37 -8.75
N PHE A 94 -8.53 -1.15 -7.98
CA PHE A 94 -9.98 -1.35 -8.21
C PHE A 94 -10.81 -0.16 -7.72
N THR A 95 -10.32 0.58 -6.73
CA THR A 95 -10.91 1.85 -6.26
C THR A 95 -10.28 3.08 -6.91
N ALA A 96 -9.25 2.90 -7.73
CA ALA A 96 -8.57 3.98 -8.41
C ALA A 96 -9.51 4.49 -9.50
N ARG A 97 -10.03 5.70 -9.31
CA ARG A 97 -10.62 6.48 -10.38
C ARG A 97 -9.66 6.42 -11.57
N PRO A 98 -10.12 6.09 -12.80
CA PRO A 98 -9.24 6.03 -13.96
C PRO A 98 -8.40 7.30 -14.00
N GLU A 99 -7.07 7.14 -14.00
CA GLU A 99 -6.17 8.28 -14.04
C GLU A 99 -6.54 9.09 -15.29
N LYS A 100 -7.11 10.28 -15.08
CA LYS A 100 -7.32 11.20 -16.18
C LYS A 100 -5.96 11.39 -16.85
N PRO A 101 -5.83 11.24 -18.18
CA PRO A 101 -4.57 11.48 -18.84
C PRO A 101 -4.06 12.85 -18.40
N LYS A 102 -2.85 12.88 -17.80
CA LYS A 102 -2.23 14.13 -17.36
C LYS A 102 -2.14 15.01 -18.59
N ALA A 103 -2.96 16.07 -18.64
CA ALA A 103 -3.00 16.98 -19.76
C ALA A 103 -1.57 17.46 -20.03
N THR A 104 -1.05 17.15 -21.21
CA THR A 104 0.23 17.65 -21.68
C THR A 104 0.19 19.17 -21.58
N LEU A 105 1.22 19.75 -20.96
CA LEU A 105 1.30 21.16 -20.58
C LEU A 105 1.50 22.11 -21.79
N THR A 106 1.14 21.65 -22.99
CA THR A 106 1.45 22.26 -24.29
C THR A 106 0.70 23.58 -24.52
N LYS A 107 -0.41 23.84 -23.81
CA LYS A 107 -1.28 24.98 -24.14
C LYS A 107 -0.73 26.36 -23.74
N TYR A 108 0.33 26.45 -22.93
CA TYR A 108 0.84 27.74 -22.41
C TYR A 108 2.19 28.16 -22.99
N VAL A 109 2.99 27.25 -23.53
CA VAL A 109 4.35 27.54 -24.00
C VAL A 109 4.33 28.48 -25.21
N ASP A 110 3.36 28.28 -26.12
CA ASP A 110 3.30 28.98 -27.40
C ASP A 110 2.53 30.31 -27.35
N ARG A 111 2.01 30.71 -26.19
CA ARG A 111 1.27 31.97 -26.09
C ARG A 111 2.23 33.15 -26.13
N LEU A 112 2.06 34.00 -27.14
CA LEU A 112 2.77 35.28 -27.27
C LEU A 112 2.24 36.29 -26.24
N LEU A 113 3.15 36.95 -25.54
CA LEU A 113 2.86 38.01 -24.59
C LEU A 113 3.61 39.28 -25.01
N THR A 114 2.89 40.39 -25.09
CA THR A 114 3.44 41.71 -25.41
C THR A 114 3.62 42.51 -24.13
N PHE A 115 4.85 42.97 -23.90
CA PHE A 115 5.21 43.84 -22.79
C PHE A 115 6.40 44.72 -23.20
N ASP A 116 6.32 46.02 -22.92
CA ASP A 116 7.38 47.01 -23.22
C ASP A 116 7.84 46.96 -24.69
N ASP A 117 6.86 47.07 -25.62
CA ASP A 117 7.02 46.98 -27.08
C ASP A 117 7.69 45.70 -27.62
N THR A 118 7.91 44.71 -26.76
CA THR A 118 8.45 43.40 -27.14
C THR A 118 7.39 42.32 -27.04
N THR A 119 7.23 41.55 -28.12
CA THR A 119 6.33 40.39 -28.16
C THR A 119 7.16 39.12 -28.19
N LEU A 120 7.09 38.34 -27.12
CA LEU A 120 7.87 37.11 -26.94
C LEU A 120 6.97 35.96 -26.45
N THR A 121 7.43 34.72 -26.62
CA THR A 121 6.73 33.55 -26.06
C THR A 121 6.85 33.50 -24.54
N MET A 122 5.96 32.77 -23.86
CA MET A 122 6.09 32.59 -22.40
C MET A 122 7.44 31.97 -22.00
N GLN A 123 8.02 31.10 -22.85
CA GLN A 123 9.32 30.50 -22.60
C GLN A 123 10.43 31.54 -22.67
N GLN A 124 10.43 32.40 -23.69
CA GLN A 124 11.39 33.48 -23.82
C GLN A 124 11.26 34.50 -22.68
N TRP A 125 10.04 34.81 -22.24
CA TRP A 125 9.81 35.64 -21.07
C TRP A 125 10.29 34.99 -19.77
N ALA A 126 10.13 33.66 -19.63
CA ALA A 126 10.66 32.90 -18.51
C ALA A 126 12.20 33.00 -18.45
N ASP A 127 12.87 32.82 -19.58
CA ASP A 127 14.33 32.93 -19.68
C ASP A 127 14.82 34.36 -19.36
N ARG A 128 14.11 35.39 -19.83
CA ARG A 128 14.47 36.81 -19.61
C ARG A 128 14.23 37.29 -18.18
N THR A 129 13.18 36.79 -17.51
CA THR A 129 12.78 37.24 -16.17
C THR A 129 13.27 36.32 -15.03
N GLY A 130 13.80 35.15 -15.37
CA GLY A 130 14.18 34.12 -14.40
C GLY A 130 12.98 33.44 -13.71
N LEU A 131 11.76 33.66 -14.20
CA LEU A 131 10.54 33.01 -13.74
C LEU A 131 10.31 31.73 -14.54
N THR A 132 9.63 30.73 -13.97
CA THR A 132 9.23 29.56 -14.77
C THR A 132 7.96 29.85 -15.58
N VAL A 133 7.80 29.20 -16.74
CA VAL A 133 6.57 29.29 -17.57
C VAL A 133 5.32 29.02 -16.74
N THR A 134 5.38 28.07 -15.80
CA THR A 134 4.27 27.76 -14.89
C THR A 134 3.93 28.90 -13.95
N GLN A 135 4.92 29.68 -13.49
CA GLN A 135 4.69 30.84 -12.64
C GLN A 135 4.01 31.96 -13.41
N ILE A 136 4.51 32.27 -14.61
CA ILE A 136 3.90 33.27 -15.50
C ILE A 136 2.46 32.86 -15.84
N ALA A 137 2.23 31.61 -16.26
CA ALA A 137 0.90 31.11 -16.57
C ALA A 137 -0.05 31.13 -15.36
N SER A 138 0.43 30.74 -14.17
CA SER A 138 -0.38 30.79 -12.94
C SER A 138 -0.80 32.22 -12.59
N ARG A 139 0.08 33.20 -12.77
CA ARG A 139 -0.22 34.62 -12.51
C ARG A 139 -1.27 35.14 -13.47
N LEU A 140 -1.16 34.82 -14.77
CA LEU A 140 -2.16 35.19 -15.76
C LEU A 140 -3.53 34.54 -15.49
N ARG A 141 -3.56 33.27 -15.03
CA ARG A 141 -4.81 32.62 -14.59
C ARG A 141 -5.44 33.27 -13.36
N GLN A 142 -4.63 33.89 -12.51
CA GLN A 142 -5.08 34.65 -11.35
C GLN A 142 -5.43 36.10 -11.71
N HIS A 143 -5.61 36.41 -13.00
CA HIS A 143 -5.97 37.73 -13.50
C HIS A 143 -4.96 38.83 -13.17
N TRP A 144 -3.67 38.49 -13.06
CA TRP A 144 -2.61 39.50 -12.98
C TRP A 144 -2.43 40.19 -14.33
N THR A 145 -2.10 41.48 -14.30
CA THR A 145 -1.65 42.20 -15.50
C THR A 145 -0.33 41.61 -16.00
N ILE A 146 -0.07 41.70 -17.30
CA ILE A 146 1.13 41.12 -17.93
C ILE A 146 2.40 41.68 -17.28
N GLU A 147 2.45 43.00 -17.11
CA GLU A 147 3.55 43.69 -16.42
C GLU A 147 3.82 43.11 -15.04
N ARG A 148 2.80 43.01 -14.20
CA ARG A 148 2.92 42.48 -12.84
C ARG A 148 3.28 40.99 -12.85
N ALA A 149 2.78 40.25 -13.82
CA ALA A 149 3.07 38.83 -13.99
C ALA A 149 4.53 38.56 -14.35
N LEU A 150 5.22 39.52 -14.98
CA LEU A 150 6.62 39.40 -15.40
C LEU A 150 7.61 40.04 -14.42
N THR A 151 7.23 41.11 -13.72
CA THR A 151 8.16 41.90 -12.88
C THR A 151 8.21 41.45 -11.42
N GLN A 152 7.11 40.93 -10.86
CA GLN A 152 7.06 40.67 -9.42
C GLN A 152 7.70 39.31 -9.06
N PRO A 153 8.65 39.22 -8.12
CA PRO A 153 9.21 37.93 -7.71
C PRO A 153 8.21 37.12 -6.88
N MET A 154 8.13 35.80 -7.10
CA MET A 154 7.30 34.95 -6.24
C MET A 154 8.00 34.75 -4.90
N ARG A 155 7.30 35.05 -3.80
CA ARG A 155 7.74 34.63 -2.47
C ARG A 155 8.00 33.13 -2.52
N LYS A 156 9.23 32.70 -2.21
CA LYS A 156 9.55 31.28 -2.02
C LYS A 156 8.58 30.78 -0.95
N ARG A 157 7.59 29.98 -1.34
CA ARG A 157 6.86 29.17 -0.38
C ARG A 157 7.93 28.27 0.20
N ASN A 158 8.24 28.43 1.49
CA ASN A 158 9.00 27.45 2.23
C ASN A 158 8.30 26.13 1.97
N ARG A 159 8.87 25.29 1.10
CA ARG A 159 8.49 23.88 0.97
C ARG A 159 9.05 23.23 2.22
N GLY A 160 8.45 23.56 3.36
CA GLY A 160 8.60 22.82 4.58
C GLY A 160 8.06 21.43 4.32
N TRP A 161 8.89 20.45 4.63
CA TRP A 161 8.64 19.01 4.64
C TRP A 161 8.89 18.24 3.33
N GLY A 162 10.10 17.70 3.21
CA GLY A 162 10.27 16.35 2.65
C GLY A 162 10.81 16.20 1.24
N ALA A 163 11.68 17.10 0.75
CA ALA A 163 12.44 16.83 -0.48
C ALA A 163 13.95 16.87 -0.19
N THR A 164 14.58 15.71 -0.41
CA THR A 164 16.01 15.38 -0.35
C THR A 164 16.66 15.45 1.03
N GLY A 165 16.83 14.28 1.65
CA GLY A 165 17.69 14.12 2.81
C GLY A 165 19.15 14.40 2.44
N ALA A 166 19.75 15.36 3.14
CA ALA A 166 21.17 15.40 3.50
C ALA A 166 21.41 16.56 4.48
N ALA A 167 21.87 16.19 5.67
CA ALA A 167 22.69 16.95 6.62
C ALA A 167 22.09 18.13 7.42
N SER A 168 22.06 17.90 8.74
CA SER A 168 22.72 18.69 9.79
C SER A 168 22.28 20.13 10.05
N GLY A 169 21.84 20.37 11.29
CA GLY A 169 21.70 21.70 11.86
C GLY A 169 20.55 21.72 12.85
N THR A 170 20.90 21.56 14.12
CA THR A 170 20.08 21.83 15.31
C THR A 170 19.14 23.00 15.10
N ASP A 171 17.83 22.75 15.23
CA ASP A 171 16.77 23.66 15.68
C ASP A 171 15.42 23.16 15.15
N ALA A 172 15.03 21.96 15.58
CA ALA A 172 13.65 21.53 15.53
C ALA A 172 12.95 22.13 16.76
N PRO A 173 11.96 23.02 16.61
CA PRO A 173 11.21 23.54 17.76
C PRO A 173 10.30 22.41 18.26
N GLY A 174 10.71 21.74 19.34
CA GLY A 174 9.89 20.68 19.94
C GLY A 174 10.58 19.75 20.93
N LEU A 175 11.89 19.86 21.16
CA LEU A 175 12.59 19.11 22.20
C LEU A 175 13.41 20.10 23.04
N GLY A 176 13.07 20.19 24.32
CA GLY A 176 13.82 21.01 25.27
C GLY A 176 15.30 20.61 25.29
N SER A 177 16.17 21.61 25.38
CA SER A 177 17.63 21.52 25.34
C SER A 177 18.26 20.70 26.48
N ASP A 178 17.45 20.13 27.38
CA ASP A 178 17.90 19.47 28.61
C ASP A 178 18.22 17.97 28.42
N PHE A 179 17.96 17.40 27.24
CA PHE A 179 18.37 16.02 26.95
C PHE A 179 19.79 15.99 26.41
N ARG A 180 20.76 15.76 27.30
CA ARG A 180 22.13 15.40 26.91
C ARG A 180 22.11 14.15 26.02
N PRO A 181 22.80 14.13 24.86
CA PRO A 181 22.93 12.94 24.06
C PRO A 181 24.05 12.06 24.62
N LEU A 182 23.78 11.27 25.66
CA LEU A 182 24.64 10.17 26.11
C LEU A 182 23.92 9.36 27.20
N GLU A 183 23.03 8.46 26.76
CA GLU A 183 22.88 7.09 27.27
C GLU A 183 21.72 6.45 26.51
N GLY A 184 21.99 5.27 25.92
CA GLY A 184 21.04 4.60 25.05
C GLY A 184 19.71 4.36 25.74
N THR A 185 18.61 4.71 25.07
CA THR A 185 17.29 4.22 25.47
C THR A 185 17.28 2.71 25.20
N GLY A 186 17.58 1.95 26.25
CA GLY A 186 17.55 0.49 26.32
C GLY A 186 16.15 -0.07 26.08
N ALA A 187 15.68 0.01 24.84
CA ALA A 187 14.48 -0.64 24.36
C ALA A 187 14.89 -1.83 23.48
N GLY A 188 15.01 -3.01 24.10
CA GLY A 188 15.05 -4.27 23.33
C GLY A 188 16.12 -5.29 23.72
N ARG A 189 16.33 -5.58 25.01
CA ARG A 189 16.66 -6.96 25.40
C ARG A 189 15.48 -7.49 26.20
N SER A 190 14.72 -8.37 25.56
CA SER A 190 13.59 -9.07 26.17
C SER A 190 14.04 -9.76 27.45
N ALA A 191 13.42 -9.38 28.56
CA ALA A 191 13.40 -10.14 29.79
C ALA A 191 12.84 -11.54 29.49
N GLN A 192 13.71 -12.54 29.39
CA GLN A 192 13.32 -13.92 29.66
C GLN A 192 13.42 -14.14 31.17
N ASP A 193 12.51 -13.50 31.91
CA ASP A 193 12.27 -13.88 33.30
C ASP A 193 11.32 -15.08 33.25
N ARG A 194 11.88 -16.29 33.20
CA ARG A 194 11.12 -17.53 33.37
C ARG A 194 10.98 -17.74 34.88
N PRO A 195 9.80 -17.61 35.49
CA PRO A 195 9.62 -18.12 36.84
C PRO A 195 9.86 -19.63 36.83
N ASN A 196 10.73 -20.08 37.74
CA ASN A 196 11.11 -21.46 37.93
C ASN A 196 9.91 -22.25 38.48
N LEU A 197 9.04 -22.76 37.60
CA LEU A 197 7.91 -23.61 37.96
C LEU A 197 8.44 -25.01 38.29
N SER A 198 8.56 -25.30 39.59
CA SER A 198 8.77 -26.67 40.09
C SER A 198 7.43 -27.40 40.10
N PHE A 199 7.31 -28.48 39.31
CA PHE A 199 6.15 -29.36 39.34
C PHE A 199 6.40 -30.46 40.39
N SER A 200 5.62 -30.46 41.46
CA SER A 200 5.59 -31.56 42.43
C SER A 200 4.93 -32.79 41.81
N GLU A 201 5.65 -33.91 41.88
CA GLU A 201 5.25 -35.24 41.43
C GLU A 201 4.02 -35.72 42.22
N ARG A 202 2.90 -35.98 41.54
CA ARG A 202 1.75 -36.65 42.18
C ARG A 202 2.05 -38.14 42.22
N VAL A 203 2.29 -38.62 43.43
CA VAL A 203 2.28 -40.04 43.79
C VAL A 203 0.91 -40.63 43.43
N LEU A 204 0.94 -41.68 42.62
CA LEU A 204 -0.20 -42.56 42.36
C LEU A 204 -0.46 -43.41 43.62
N ASN A 205 -1.69 -43.38 44.11
CA ASN A 205 -2.28 -44.44 44.93
C ASN A 205 -3.49 -44.99 44.19
#